data_AF-A0AAN8IAG7-F1
#
_entry.id   AF-A0AAN8IAG7-F1
#
_cell.length_a   1.000
_cell.length_b   1.000
_cell.length_c   1.000
_cell.angle_alpha   90.00
_cell.angle_beta   90.00
_cell.angle_gamma   90.00
#
_symmetry.space_group_name_H-M   'P 1'
#
loop_
_entity.id
_entity.type
_entity.pdbx_description
1 polymer ?
#
loop_
_entity_poly.entity_id
_entity_poly.type
_entity_poly.pdbx_seq_one_letter_code
_entity_poly.pdbx_strand_id
1 'polypeptide(L)'
;MDTREFERLQLEYNALRNALPPLPEPEDLYAKIIRVCRYFWISVKSVENLGLRVRSLRNTIDTWQERYTMCKILIETVARVRLEFLLIRSQLAALWALPSLLVATHKVESEVWRTMIRRQQGDDGGNPLLIDYTTMERAITDKLEVLKEYDTSLREYEEALGHESLQEERLFRAQILLELETLRDSIAERSSRESIVMDTTQREDDPVSLGQGEENTGEPEEREGIEEAMQESLATAQEIYQGHLVQREHEALLIRDNEQFVEPILEIEEEDESIDQELMVIDEEQSDEEEEHDAHSPAHAAQEEEQHDAHAPAHGAQEREHHASPPIHEAHRGHRARDVREDRRRQARSPVRDVRDLRGHQAPAPIQDVRHRRPPQPQDEIAQLRQQLQQQMQAVTNFNNMIEELEDQERCPIRTFAGGRIQNPNEERMPLANMYSSYD
;
A
#
# COMPACT_ATOMS: atom_id res chain seq x y z
N MET A 1 40.95 1.78 -42.86
CA MET A 1 39.97 0.72 -42.54
C MET A 1 39.66 -0.01 -43.82
N ASP A 2 39.57 -1.34 -43.75
CA ASP A 2 39.10 -2.16 -44.87
C ASP A 2 37.61 -1.87 -45.09
N THR A 3 37.17 -1.66 -46.33
CA THR A 3 35.77 -1.32 -46.64
C THR A 3 34.80 -2.39 -46.14
N ARG A 4 35.24 -3.66 -46.15
CA ARG A 4 34.48 -4.80 -45.62
C ARG A 4 34.28 -4.75 -44.11
N GLU A 5 35.27 -4.25 -43.37
CA GLU A 5 35.18 -4.12 -41.91
C GLU A 5 34.18 -3.02 -41.53
N PHE A 6 34.18 -1.92 -42.29
CA PHE A 6 33.20 -0.84 -42.14
C PHE A 6 31.77 -1.33 -42.42
N GLU A 7 31.54 -2.04 -43.52
CA GLU A 7 30.23 -2.61 -43.86
C GLU A 7 29.72 -3.57 -42.79
N ARG A 8 30.59 -4.44 -42.26
CA ARG A 8 30.23 -5.36 -41.17
C ARG A 8 29.83 -4.61 -39.90
N LEU A 9 30.63 -3.62 -39.48
CA LEU A 9 30.32 -2.80 -38.29
C LEU A 9 29.03 -2.02 -38.47
N GLN A 10 28.75 -1.52 -39.67
CA GLN A 10 27.52 -0.81 -39.98
C GLN A 10 26.30 -1.74 -39.91
N LEU A 11 26.40 -2.97 -40.42
CA LEU A 11 25.35 -3.99 -40.28
C LEU A 11 25.11 -4.38 -38.83
N GLU A 12 26.17 -4.62 -38.05
CA GLU A 12 26.07 -4.92 -36.61
C GLU A 12 25.43 -3.77 -35.83
N TYR A 13 25.82 -2.52 -36.12
CA TYR A 13 25.22 -1.33 -35.54
C TYR A 13 23.72 -1.23 -35.87
N ASN A 14 23.35 -1.43 -37.14
CA ASN A 14 21.95 -1.38 -37.56
C ASN A 14 21.13 -2.51 -36.91
N ALA A 15 21.68 -3.72 -36.81
CA ALA A 15 21.04 -4.85 -36.14
C ALA A 15 20.81 -4.56 -34.64
N LEU A 16 21.82 -4.03 -33.95
CA LEU A 16 21.69 -3.62 -32.54
C LEU A 16 20.67 -2.50 -32.36
N ARG A 17 20.69 -1.50 -33.25
CA ARG A 17 19.73 -0.39 -33.24
C ARG A 17 18.29 -0.88 -33.43
N ASN A 18 18.07 -1.83 -34.33
CA ASN A 18 16.76 -2.41 -34.60
C ASN A 18 16.29 -3.37 -33.49
N ALA A 19 17.21 -3.93 -32.70
CA ALA A 19 16.89 -4.78 -31.56
C ALA A 19 16.48 -3.99 -30.31
N LEU A 20 16.78 -2.69 -30.25
CA LEU A 20 16.37 -1.84 -29.13
C LEU A 20 14.89 -1.48 -29.24
N PRO A 21 14.13 -1.48 -28.13
CA PRO A 21 12.78 -0.95 -28.13
C PRO A 21 12.80 0.54 -28.52
N PRO A 22 11.69 1.06 -29.06
CA PRO A 22 11.60 2.48 -29.42
C PRO A 22 11.92 3.34 -28.20
N LEU A 23 13.01 4.11 -28.30
CA LEU A 23 13.47 4.96 -27.20
C LEU A 23 12.55 6.18 -27.07
N PRO A 24 12.15 6.57 -25.85
CA PRO A 24 11.34 7.76 -25.63
C PRO A 24 12.08 9.03 -26.08
N GLU A 25 11.35 10.10 -26.34
CA GLU A 25 11.97 11.40 -26.57
C GLU A 25 12.62 11.94 -25.29
N PRO A 26 13.70 12.75 -25.39
CA PRO A 26 14.43 13.24 -24.23
C PRO A 26 13.55 14.02 -23.23
N GLU A 27 12.60 14.82 -23.74
CA GLU A 27 11.64 15.59 -22.96
C GLU A 27 10.70 14.67 -22.16
N ASP A 28 10.20 13.61 -22.79
CA ASP A 28 9.32 12.63 -22.15
C ASP A 28 10.04 11.84 -21.06
N LEU A 29 11.28 11.43 -21.34
CA LEU A 29 12.12 10.76 -20.35
C LEU A 29 12.37 11.68 -19.15
N TYR A 30 12.73 12.94 -19.40
CA TYR A 30 12.93 13.92 -18.35
C TYR A 30 11.65 14.13 -17.52
N ALA A 31 10.50 14.30 -18.17
CA ALA A 31 9.21 14.43 -17.49
C ALA A 31 8.88 13.21 -16.61
N LYS A 32 9.13 11.99 -17.12
CA LYS A 32 8.96 10.74 -16.35
C LYS A 32 9.88 10.69 -15.13
N ILE A 33 11.15 11.07 -15.26
CA ILE A 33 12.07 11.16 -14.11
C ILE A 33 11.54 12.15 -13.07
N ILE A 34 11.15 13.36 -13.48
CA ILE A 34 10.60 14.37 -12.56
C ILE A 34 9.34 13.87 -11.85
N ARG A 35 8.45 13.16 -12.56
CA ARG A 35 7.24 12.56 -11.98
C ARG A 35 7.59 11.55 -10.89
N VAL A 36 8.53 10.63 -11.14
CA VAL A 36 8.98 9.65 -10.14
C VAL A 36 9.67 10.34 -8.94
N CYS A 37 10.45 11.40 -9.18
CA CYS A 37 11.03 12.21 -8.10
C CYS A 37 9.95 12.88 -7.23
N ARG A 38 8.85 13.34 -7.81
CA ARG A 38 7.71 13.89 -7.04
C ARG A 38 7.01 12.80 -6.23
N TYR A 39 6.79 11.62 -6.79
CA TYR A 39 6.21 10.49 -6.04
C TYR A 39 7.08 10.10 -4.85
N PHE A 40 8.41 10.09 -5.00
CA PHE A 40 9.33 9.91 -3.87
C PHE A 40 9.04 10.89 -2.73
N TRP A 41 8.88 12.18 -3.01
CA TRP A 41 8.59 13.18 -1.97
C TRP A 41 7.23 12.97 -1.29
N ILE A 42 6.22 12.54 -2.04
CA ILE A 42 4.91 12.18 -1.48
C ILE A 42 5.05 11.00 -0.51
N SER A 43 5.77 9.94 -0.92
CA SER A 43 6.05 8.79 -0.05
C SER A 43 6.94 9.15 1.14
N VAL A 44 7.83 10.13 1.05
CA VAL A 44 8.58 10.61 2.22
C VAL A 44 7.65 11.23 3.27
N LYS A 45 6.65 12.04 2.85
CA LYS A 45 5.66 12.60 3.76
C LYS A 45 4.78 11.51 4.40
N SER A 46 4.47 10.44 3.65
CA SER A 46 3.70 9.31 4.21
C SER A 46 4.48 8.59 5.32
N VAL A 47 5.81 8.44 5.20
CA VAL A 47 6.68 7.91 6.27
C VAL A 47 6.66 8.80 7.52
N GLU A 48 6.68 10.12 7.35
CA GLU A 48 6.62 11.07 8.48
C GLU A 48 5.28 11.00 9.22
N ASN A 49 4.18 10.94 8.47
CA ASN A 49 2.84 10.73 9.01
C ASN A 49 2.74 9.38 9.74
N LEU A 50 3.24 8.31 9.13
CA LEU A 50 3.32 6.99 9.75
C LEU A 50 4.07 7.05 11.09
N GLY A 51 5.21 7.73 11.15
CA GLY A 51 5.95 7.94 12.39
C GLY A 51 5.19 8.73 13.47
N LEU A 52 4.28 9.64 13.09
CA LEU A 52 3.37 10.29 14.03
C LEU A 52 2.29 9.31 14.53
N ARG A 53 1.70 8.52 13.64
CA ARG A 53 0.66 7.53 13.99
C ARG A 53 1.20 6.42 14.90
N VAL A 54 2.40 5.89 14.63
CA VAL A 54 3.06 4.91 15.50
C VAL A 54 3.30 5.48 16.90
N ARG A 55 3.73 6.75 17.00
CA ARG A 55 3.87 7.42 18.30
C ARG A 55 2.52 7.64 18.99
N SER A 56 1.47 7.94 18.23
CA SER A 56 0.11 8.08 18.78
C SER A 56 -0.39 6.76 19.35
N LEU A 57 -0.23 5.65 18.61
CA LEU A 57 -0.62 4.31 19.05
C LEU A 57 0.03 3.91 20.38
N ARG A 58 1.32 4.21 20.55
CA ARG A 58 2.04 3.88 21.80
C ARG A 58 1.59 4.68 23.03
N ASN A 59 0.99 5.85 22.82
CA ASN A 59 0.58 6.74 23.91
C ASN A 59 -0.93 6.73 24.15
N THR A 60 -1.68 5.95 23.37
CA THR A 60 -3.13 5.90 23.52
C THR A 60 -3.55 5.10 24.75
N ILE A 61 -4.69 5.48 25.33
CA ILE A 61 -5.30 4.87 26.52
C ILE A 61 -6.52 4.02 26.11
N ASP A 62 -6.67 3.78 24.81
CA ASP A 62 -7.76 3.00 24.25
C ASP A 62 -7.70 1.53 24.70
N THR A 63 -8.82 0.82 24.52
CA THR A 63 -8.91 -0.61 24.83
C THR A 63 -7.89 -1.41 24.02
N TRP A 64 -7.46 -2.59 24.51
CA TRP A 64 -6.47 -3.38 23.79
C TRP A 64 -6.98 -3.81 22.41
N GLN A 65 -8.29 -4.01 22.23
CA GLN A 65 -8.90 -4.36 20.95
C GLN A 65 -8.70 -3.23 19.92
N GLU A 66 -8.98 -1.99 20.31
CA GLU A 66 -8.79 -0.81 19.46
C GLU A 66 -7.31 -0.59 19.16
N ARG A 67 -6.43 -0.75 20.15
CA ARG A 67 -4.98 -0.68 19.94
C ARG A 67 -4.48 -1.77 18.98
N TYR A 68 -5.03 -2.98 19.08
CA TYR A 68 -4.65 -4.10 18.22
C TYR A 68 -5.08 -3.89 16.76
N THR A 69 -6.32 -3.43 16.53
CA THR A 69 -6.79 -3.11 15.17
C THR A 69 -5.99 -1.97 14.56
N MET A 70 -5.72 -0.90 15.32
CA MET A 70 -4.85 0.19 14.88
C MET A 70 -3.42 -0.30 14.56
N CYS A 71 -2.87 -1.19 15.38
CA CYS A 71 -1.56 -1.80 15.14
C CYS A 71 -1.52 -2.58 13.82
N LYS A 72 -2.52 -3.43 13.56
CA LYS A 72 -2.65 -4.17 12.29
C LYS A 72 -2.72 -3.24 11.09
N ILE A 73 -3.55 -2.21 11.14
CA ILE A 73 -3.66 -1.21 10.05
C ILE A 73 -2.29 -0.54 9.80
N LEU A 74 -1.55 -0.22 10.86
CA LEU A 74 -0.23 0.40 10.72
C LEU A 74 0.81 -0.56 10.12
N ILE A 75 0.80 -1.85 10.47
CA ILE A 75 1.68 -2.86 9.87
C ILE A 75 1.44 -2.94 8.36
N GLU A 76 0.17 -3.04 7.94
CA GLU A 76 -0.16 -3.07 6.51
C GLU A 76 0.20 -1.75 5.81
N THR A 77 0.03 -0.62 6.50
CA THR A 77 0.45 0.69 5.97
C THR A 77 1.97 0.74 5.76
N VAL A 78 2.77 0.19 6.68
CA VAL A 78 4.24 0.11 6.54
C VAL A 78 4.61 -0.73 5.32
N ALA A 79 3.98 -1.91 5.16
CA ALA A 79 4.22 -2.79 4.03
C ALA A 79 3.89 -2.11 2.69
N ARG A 80 2.75 -1.42 2.60
CA ARG A 80 2.36 -0.64 1.42
C ARG A 80 3.40 0.43 1.07
N VAL A 81 3.75 1.29 2.04
CA VAL A 81 4.71 2.38 1.79
C VAL A 81 6.09 1.83 1.42
N ARG A 82 6.50 0.69 2.00
CA ARG A 82 7.74 0.01 1.61
C ARG A 82 7.71 -0.43 0.14
N LEU A 83 6.60 -0.99 -0.34
CA LEU A 83 6.44 -1.37 -1.75
C LEU A 83 6.49 -0.14 -2.68
N GLU A 84 5.90 0.99 -2.28
CA GLU A 84 5.99 2.24 -3.03
C GLU A 84 7.46 2.67 -3.23
N PHE A 85 8.28 2.65 -2.17
CA PHE A 85 9.70 2.98 -2.30
C PHE A 85 10.48 2.00 -3.18
N LEU A 86 10.18 0.70 -3.12
CA LEU A 86 10.79 -0.29 -3.99
C LEU A 86 10.41 -0.08 -5.46
N LEU A 87 9.15 0.26 -5.72
CA LEU A 87 8.68 0.61 -7.06
C LEU A 87 9.41 1.85 -7.58
N ILE A 88 9.44 2.93 -6.81
CA ILE A 88 10.16 4.17 -7.16
C ILE A 88 11.63 3.89 -7.47
N ARG A 89 12.30 3.08 -6.63
CA ARG A 89 13.69 2.68 -6.84
C ARG A 89 13.90 1.97 -8.18
N SER A 90 13.03 1.00 -8.48
CA SER A 90 13.08 0.23 -9.72
C SER A 90 12.84 1.10 -10.96
N GLN A 91 11.88 2.01 -10.89
CA GLN A 91 11.56 2.96 -11.95
C GLN A 91 12.70 3.94 -12.19
N LEU A 92 13.30 4.49 -11.13
CA LEU A 92 14.47 5.36 -11.26
C LEU A 92 15.64 4.61 -11.89
N ALA A 93 15.95 3.40 -11.43
CA ALA A 93 17.04 2.61 -12.00
C ALA A 93 16.84 2.38 -13.52
N ALA A 94 15.62 2.03 -13.93
CA ALA A 94 15.29 1.84 -15.34
C ALA A 94 15.38 3.14 -16.15
N LEU A 95 14.78 4.23 -15.65
CA LEU A 95 14.77 5.53 -16.34
C LEU A 95 16.18 6.13 -16.44
N TRP A 96 17.04 5.95 -15.42
CA TRP A 96 18.40 6.47 -15.42
C TRP A 96 19.39 5.67 -16.27
N ALA A 97 19.01 4.50 -16.77
CA ALA A 97 19.79 3.77 -17.78
C ALA A 97 19.62 4.35 -19.19
N LEU A 98 18.47 4.98 -19.48
CA LEU A 98 18.10 5.47 -20.81
C LEU A 98 18.92 6.67 -21.33
N PRO A 99 19.40 7.63 -20.51
CA PRO A 99 20.15 8.78 -21.02
C PRO A 99 21.41 8.39 -21.79
N SER A 100 22.12 7.38 -21.31
CA SER A 100 23.31 6.85 -21.99
C SER A 100 22.97 6.28 -23.37
N LEU A 101 21.81 5.63 -23.49
CA LEU A 101 21.30 5.12 -24.77
C LEU A 101 20.84 6.24 -25.71
N LEU A 102 20.17 7.27 -25.19
CA LEU A 102 19.77 8.44 -25.98
C LEU A 102 20.99 9.20 -26.53
N VAL A 103 22.05 9.32 -25.73
CA VAL A 103 23.32 9.95 -26.16
C VAL A 103 24.02 9.08 -27.19
N ALA A 104 24.09 7.76 -26.98
CA ALA A 104 24.72 6.83 -27.90
C ALA A 104 23.99 6.74 -29.25
N THR A 105 22.67 6.89 -29.25
CA THR A 105 21.83 6.90 -30.46
C THR A 105 21.70 8.28 -31.09
N HIS A 106 22.43 9.28 -30.58
CA HIS A 106 22.40 10.67 -31.05
C HIS A 106 21.01 11.32 -31.02
N LYS A 107 20.08 10.82 -30.20
CA LYS A 107 18.79 11.49 -29.95
C LYS A 107 18.94 12.77 -29.13
N VAL A 108 19.97 12.81 -28.26
CA VAL A 108 20.29 14.00 -27.46
C VAL A 108 21.80 14.14 -27.30
N GLU A 109 22.31 15.36 -27.32
CA GLU A 109 23.70 15.61 -26.98
C GLU A 109 23.92 15.51 -25.47
N SER A 110 25.09 15.01 -25.06
CA SER A 110 25.44 14.82 -23.65
C SER A 110 25.39 16.13 -22.84
N GLU A 111 25.78 17.26 -23.44
CA GLU A 111 25.75 18.58 -22.79
C GLU A 111 24.30 19.09 -22.61
N VAL A 112 23.45 18.86 -23.61
CA VAL A 112 22.04 19.23 -23.57
C VAL A 112 21.32 18.47 -22.45
N TRP A 113 21.51 17.14 -22.39
CA TRP A 113 20.95 16.32 -21.30
C TRP A 113 21.43 16.77 -19.92
N ARG A 114 22.74 17.05 -19.77
CA ARG A 114 23.31 17.57 -18.52
C ARG A 114 22.73 18.93 -18.13
N THR A 115 22.39 19.77 -19.10
CA THR A 115 21.75 21.06 -18.84
C THR A 115 20.29 20.88 -18.42
N MET A 116 19.56 19.96 -19.07
CA MET A 116 18.19 19.60 -18.71
C MET A 116 18.10 19.08 -17.27
N ILE A 117 18.96 18.13 -16.90
CA ILE A 117 18.90 17.51 -15.56
C ILE A 117 19.33 18.46 -14.43
N ARG A 118 20.16 19.46 -14.75
CA ARG A 118 20.57 20.53 -13.81
C ARG A 118 19.52 21.62 -13.64
N ARG A 119 18.47 21.63 -14.47
CA ARG A 119 17.39 22.60 -14.35
C ARG A 119 16.65 22.37 -13.04
N GLN A 120 16.81 23.31 -12.11
CA GLN A 120 16.15 23.27 -10.82
C GLN A 120 14.62 23.14 -11.00
N GLN A 121 14.05 22.11 -10.40
CA GLN A 121 12.60 21.94 -10.30
C GLN A 121 12.17 22.30 -8.88
N GLY A 122 10.99 22.89 -8.74
CA GLY A 122 10.33 23.11 -7.45
C GLY A 122 9.36 21.98 -7.13
N ASP A 123 9.25 21.63 -5.86
CA ASP A 123 8.06 20.95 -5.33
C ASP A 123 6.89 21.95 -5.20
N ASP A 124 5.70 21.46 -4.79
CA ASP A 124 4.52 22.30 -4.58
C ASP A 124 4.70 23.35 -3.47
N GLY A 125 5.70 23.15 -2.60
CA GLY A 125 6.11 24.08 -1.55
C GLY A 125 7.18 25.09 -1.98
N GLY A 126 7.65 25.05 -3.24
CA GLY A 126 8.73 25.88 -3.74
C GLY A 126 10.15 25.45 -3.32
N ASN A 127 10.30 24.29 -2.68
CA ASN A 127 11.61 23.72 -2.34
C ASN A 127 12.23 23.06 -3.58
N PRO A 128 13.58 23.07 -3.70
CA PRO A 128 14.25 22.35 -4.78
C PRO A 128 13.97 20.85 -4.72
N LEU A 129 13.47 20.29 -5.81
CA LEU A 129 13.27 18.87 -6.00
C LEU A 129 14.64 18.19 -6.10
N LEU A 130 14.85 17.15 -5.28
CA LEU A 130 16.02 16.28 -5.39
C LEU A 130 15.89 15.41 -6.65
N ILE A 131 16.75 15.67 -7.64
CA ILE A 131 16.78 14.92 -8.92
C ILE A 131 18.02 14.02 -9.02
N ASP A 132 19.08 14.31 -8.25
CA ASP A 132 20.32 13.52 -8.33
C ASP A 132 20.09 12.05 -7.94
N TYR A 133 20.33 11.13 -8.89
CA TYR A 133 20.07 9.70 -8.73
C TYR A 133 20.78 9.11 -7.51
N THR A 134 22.07 9.42 -7.32
CA THR A 134 22.86 8.83 -6.23
C THR A 134 22.37 9.27 -4.85
N THR A 135 21.93 10.53 -4.76
CA THR A 135 21.39 11.09 -3.53
C THR A 135 19.98 10.57 -3.28
N MET A 136 19.15 10.43 -4.32
CA MET A 136 17.84 9.79 -4.22
C MET A 136 17.94 8.33 -3.77
N GLU A 137 18.83 7.55 -4.38
CA GLU A 137 19.04 6.13 -4.05
C GLU A 137 19.44 5.95 -2.57
N ARG A 138 20.35 6.82 -2.09
CA ARG A 138 20.71 6.87 -0.67
C ARG A 138 19.50 7.21 0.19
N ALA A 139 18.75 8.26 -0.17
CA ALA A 139 17.58 8.68 0.59
C ALA A 139 16.48 7.60 0.62
N ILE A 140 16.24 6.88 -0.48
CA ILE A 140 15.32 5.73 -0.54
C ILE A 140 15.81 4.64 0.42
N THR A 141 17.10 4.31 0.40
CA THR A 141 17.68 3.30 1.29
C THR A 141 17.50 3.69 2.76
N ASP A 142 17.76 4.95 3.12
CA ASP A 142 17.56 5.46 4.47
C ASP A 142 16.09 5.34 4.91
N LYS A 143 15.14 5.69 4.03
CA LYS A 143 13.70 5.56 4.33
C LYS A 143 13.23 4.12 4.45
N LEU A 144 13.78 3.21 3.64
CA LEU A 144 13.50 1.78 3.75
C LEU A 144 13.98 1.20 5.09
N GLU A 145 15.13 1.65 5.60
CA GLU A 145 15.61 1.20 6.93
C GLU A 145 14.69 1.73 8.05
N VAL A 146 14.26 2.99 7.99
CA VAL A 146 13.28 3.54 8.95
C VAL A 146 11.96 2.76 8.92
N LEU A 147 11.46 2.39 7.73
CA LEU A 147 10.25 1.58 7.61
C LEU A 147 10.42 0.18 8.21
N LYS A 148 11.60 -0.42 8.07
CA LYS A 148 11.94 -1.70 8.69
C LYS A 148 11.98 -1.59 10.22
N GLU A 149 12.53 -0.50 10.76
CA GLU A 149 12.47 -0.22 12.21
C GLU A 149 11.02 -0.09 12.69
N TYR A 150 10.15 0.61 11.94
CA TYR A 150 8.73 0.69 12.27
C TYR A 150 8.02 -0.67 12.21
N ASP A 151 8.27 -1.50 11.19
CA ASP A 151 7.71 -2.85 11.09
C ASP A 151 8.11 -3.70 12.30
N THR A 152 9.41 -3.76 12.62
CA THR A 152 9.90 -4.53 13.77
C THR A 152 9.25 -4.07 15.07
N SER A 153 9.20 -2.75 15.32
CA SER A 153 8.59 -2.25 16.53
C SER A 153 7.08 -2.48 16.60
N LEU A 154 6.37 -2.41 15.47
CA LEU A 154 4.92 -2.67 15.47
C LEU A 154 4.63 -4.15 15.72
N ARG A 155 5.46 -5.07 15.22
CA ARG A 155 5.33 -6.51 15.52
C ARG A 155 5.60 -6.82 16.99
N GLU A 156 6.61 -6.20 17.59
CA GLU A 156 6.85 -6.31 19.03
C GLU A 156 5.66 -5.78 19.85
N TYR A 157 5.06 -4.67 19.41
CA TYR A 157 3.89 -4.10 20.07
C TYR A 157 2.63 -4.97 19.89
N GLU A 158 2.47 -5.58 18.71
CA GLU A 158 1.42 -6.55 18.43
C GLU A 158 1.51 -7.77 19.35
N GLU A 159 2.71 -8.32 19.54
CA GLU A 159 2.95 -9.43 20.47
C GLU A 159 2.61 -9.03 21.92
N ALA A 160 3.01 -7.82 22.34
CA ALA A 160 2.66 -7.29 23.65
C ALA A 160 1.14 -7.18 23.85
N LEU A 161 0.40 -6.67 22.85
CA LEU A 161 -1.07 -6.62 22.88
C LEU A 161 -1.70 -8.01 22.90
N GLY A 162 -1.10 -9.00 22.23
CA GLY A 162 -1.50 -10.40 22.32
C GLY A 162 -1.40 -10.95 23.75
N HIS A 163 -0.36 -10.57 24.48
CA HIS A 163 -0.22 -10.93 25.90
C HIS A 163 -1.26 -10.24 26.80
N GLU A 164 -1.52 -8.95 26.57
CA GLU A 164 -2.59 -8.21 27.28
C GLU A 164 -3.96 -8.86 27.06
N SER A 165 -4.28 -9.24 25.82
CA SER A 165 -5.52 -9.94 25.47
C SER A 165 -5.69 -11.26 26.23
N LEU A 166 -4.66 -12.11 26.24
CA LEU A 166 -4.68 -13.37 27.00
C LEU A 166 -4.81 -13.15 28.51
N GLN A 167 -4.22 -12.08 29.03
CA GLN A 167 -4.34 -11.73 30.43
C GLN A 167 -5.76 -11.30 30.79
N GLU A 168 -6.38 -10.43 29.99
CA GLU A 168 -7.78 -10.03 30.19
C GLU A 168 -8.73 -11.22 30.09
N GLU A 169 -8.52 -12.11 29.12
CA GLU A 169 -9.33 -13.32 28.99
C GLU A 169 -9.21 -14.20 30.25
N ARG A 170 -8.00 -14.34 30.81
CA ARG A 170 -7.80 -15.09 32.06
C ARG A 170 -8.51 -14.45 33.24
N LEU A 171 -8.43 -13.13 33.38
CA LEU A 171 -9.10 -12.39 34.45
C LEU A 171 -10.62 -12.51 34.32
N PHE A 172 -11.15 -12.39 33.11
CA PHE A 172 -12.56 -12.57 32.81
C PHE A 172 -13.03 -13.99 33.16
N ARG A 173 -12.30 -15.02 32.74
CA ARG A 173 -12.62 -16.42 33.08
C ARG A 173 -12.58 -16.65 34.60
N ALA A 174 -11.59 -16.10 35.31
CA ALA A 174 -11.50 -16.21 36.76
C ALA A 174 -12.68 -15.51 37.45
N GLN A 175 -13.10 -14.34 36.96
CA GLN A 175 -14.27 -13.64 37.46
C GLN A 175 -15.54 -14.48 37.27
N ILE A 176 -15.77 -15.04 36.07
CA ILE A 176 -16.92 -15.91 35.82
C ILE A 176 -16.95 -17.09 36.78
N LEU A 177 -15.81 -17.77 36.99
CA LEU A 177 -15.73 -18.90 37.90
C LEU A 177 -16.07 -18.51 39.34
N LEU A 178 -15.61 -17.33 39.78
CA LEU A 178 -15.94 -16.79 41.09
C LEU A 178 -17.44 -16.50 41.23
N GLU A 179 -18.04 -15.81 40.25
CA GLU A 179 -19.48 -15.53 40.26
C GLU A 179 -20.31 -16.83 40.27
N LEU A 180 -19.92 -17.83 39.48
CA LEU A 180 -20.57 -19.15 39.48
C LEU A 180 -20.44 -19.87 40.82
N GLU A 181 -19.29 -19.74 41.50
CA GLU A 181 -19.11 -20.28 42.86
C GLU A 181 -20.00 -19.56 43.87
N THR A 182 -20.10 -18.22 43.80
CA THR A 182 -21.01 -17.46 44.68
C THR A 182 -22.47 -17.82 44.44
N LEU A 183 -22.87 -18.07 43.19
CA LEU A 183 -24.21 -18.52 42.83
C LEU A 183 -24.48 -19.93 43.36
N ARG A 184 -23.53 -20.85 43.20
CA ARG A 184 -23.60 -22.21 43.77
C ARG A 184 -23.79 -22.16 45.29
N ASP A 185 -23.00 -21.36 45.98
CA ASP A 185 -23.04 -21.25 47.44
C ASP A 185 -24.36 -20.62 47.90
N SER A 186 -24.88 -19.63 47.16
CA SER A 186 -26.20 -19.02 47.41
C SER A 186 -27.35 -20.04 47.25
N ILE A 187 -27.29 -20.90 46.23
CA ILE A 187 -28.25 -22.00 46.03
C ILE A 187 -28.16 -23.02 47.17
N ALA A 188 -26.95 -23.40 47.57
CA ALA A 188 -26.74 -24.33 48.67
C ALA A 188 -27.26 -23.80 50.01
N GLU A 189 -27.09 -22.50 50.27
CA GLU A 189 -27.64 -21.85 51.46
C GLU A 189 -29.17 -21.82 51.44
N ARG A 190 -29.79 -21.51 50.28
CA ARG A 190 -31.24 -21.54 50.11
C ARG A 190 -31.81 -22.95 50.33
N SER A 191 -31.21 -23.96 49.72
CA SER A 191 -31.60 -25.37 49.90
C SER A 191 -31.49 -25.82 51.36
N SER A 192 -30.44 -25.38 52.07
CA SER A 192 -30.28 -25.67 53.50
C SER A 192 -31.35 -25.01 54.37
N ARG A 193 -31.81 -23.80 54.01
CA ARG A 193 -32.91 -23.11 54.71
C ARG A 193 -34.25 -23.79 54.48
N GLU A 194 -34.53 -24.25 53.26
CA GLU A 194 -35.76 -24.96 52.91
C GLU A 194 -35.87 -26.31 53.65
N SER A 195 -34.76 -27.05 53.80
CA SER A 195 -34.74 -28.31 54.57
C SER A 195 -35.13 -28.15 56.05
N ILE A 196 -34.87 -27.01 56.68
CA ILE A 196 -35.19 -26.76 58.10
C ILE A 196 -36.71 -26.54 58.28
N VAL A 197 -37.38 -25.95 57.29
CA VAL A 197 -38.83 -25.68 57.36
C VAL A 197 -39.64 -26.99 57.32
N MET A 198 -39.20 -27.99 56.55
CA MET A 198 -39.90 -29.27 56.43
C MET A 198 -39.87 -30.12 57.72
N ASP A 199 -38.82 -30.01 58.55
CA ASP A 199 -38.67 -30.83 59.78
C ASP A 199 -39.46 -30.27 60.97
N THR A 200 -40.00 -29.06 60.86
CA THR A 200 -40.74 -28.40 61.97
C THR A 200 -42.24 -28.74 61.99
N THR A 201 -42.76 -29.45 60.98
CA THR A 201 -44.20 -29.74 60.84
C THR A 201 -44.61 -31.15 61.31
N GLN A 202 -43.68 -31.94 61.87
CA GLN A 202 -43.93 -33.34 62.25
C GLN A 202 -44.17 -33.59 63.74
N ARG A 203 -44.64 -32.60 64.50
CA ARG A 203 -44.94 -32.81 65.92
C ARG A 203 -46.14 -32.02 66.40
N GLU A 204 -47.33 -32.45 66.00
CA GLU A 204 -48.50 -32.49 66.89
C GLU A 204 -49.44 -33.59 66.41
N ASP A 205 -49.63 -34.57 67.29
CA ASP A 205 -50.47 -35.75 67.13
C ASP A 205 -51.95 -35.36 66.94
N ASP A 206 -52.60 -35.91 65.91
CA ASP A 206 -54.02 -36.25 65.98
C ASP A 206 -54.33 -37.45 65.04
N PRO A 207 -54.89 -38.57 65.55
CA PRO A 207 -55.08 -39.78 64.76
C PRO A 207 -56.57 -40.00 64.44
N VAL A 208 -57.08 -39.55 63.29
CA VAL A 208 -58.38 -40.05 62.80
C VAL A 208 -58.45 -40.13 61.27
N SER A 209 -58.77 -41.36 60.83
CA SER A 209 -59.56 -41.71 59.65
C SER A 209 -58.83 -42.23 58.41
N LEU A 210 -58.95 -43.55 58.26
CA LEU A 210 -58.94 -44.29 57.01
C LEU A 210 -59.93 -43.67 56.00
N GLY A 211 -59.43 -43.28 54.84
CA GLY A 211 -60.21 -42.82 53.69
C GLY A 211 -59.42 -43.10 52.41
N GLN A 212 -60.02 -43.88 51.52
CA GLN A 212 -59.42 -44.38 50.29
C GLN A 212 -59.31 -43.28 49.23
N GLY A 213 -58.17 -43.27 48.53
CA GLY A 213 -58.04 -42.86 47.13
C GLY A 213 -58.00 -41.36 46.87
N GLU A 214 -56.79 -40.81 46.74
CA GLU A 214 -56.58 -39.57 45.99
C GLU A 214 -55.35 -39.70 45.09
N GLU A 215 -55.54 -39.29 43.85
CA GLU A 215 -54.55 -39.24 42.79
C GLU A 215 -53.33 -38.43 43.24
N ASN A 216 -52.16 -39.02 43.00
CA ASN A 216 -50.85 -38.42 43.18
C ASN A 216 -50.69 -37.21 42.24
N THR A 217 -51.21 -36.06 42.66
CA THR A 217 -50.99 -34.74 42.07
C THR A 217 -49.66 -34.22 42.62
N GLY A 218 -48.57 -34.79 42.11
CA GLY A 218 -47.21 -34.34 42.40
C GLY A 218 -47.06 -32.84 42.12
N GLU A 219 -46.50 -32.16 43.10
CA GLU A 219 -46.41 -30.72 43.29
C GLU A 219 -46.01 -29.93 42.03
N PRO A 220 -46.80 -28.93 41.60
CA PRO A 220 -46.47 -28.06 40.48
C PRO A 220 -45.39 -27.00 40.78
N GLU A 221 -45.05 -26.74 42.04
CA GLU A 221 -44.15 -25.63 42.43
C GLU A 221 -42.66 -25.90 42.13
N GLU A 222 -42.18 -27.15 42.18
CA GLU A 222 -40.78 -27.46 41.81
C GLU A 222 -40.54 -27.39 40.29
N ARG A 223 -41.58 -27.56 39.47
CA ARG A 223 -41.46 -27.38 38.01
C ARG A 223 -41.33 -25.90 37.63
N GLU A 224 -42.00 -25.01 38.36
CA GLU A 224 -41.93 -23.57 38.10
C GLU A 224 -40.52 -23.01 38.34
N GLY A 225 -39.83 -23.45 39.41
CA GLY A 225 -38.46 -22.98 39.70
C GLY A 225 -37.40 -23.39 38.67
N ILE A 226 -37.54 -24.59 38.07
CA ILE A 226 -36.64 -25.04 37.00
C ILE A 226 -36.92 -24.27 35.70
N GLU A 227 -38.18 -23.97 35.42
CA GLU A 227 -38.59 -23.24 34.22
C GLU A 227 -38.15 -21.76 34.30
N GLU A 228 -38.23 -21.12 35.48
CA GLU A 228 -37.68 -19.78 35.72
C GLU A 228 -36.16 -19.74 35.53
N ALA A 229 -35.40 -20.68 36.13
CA ALA A 229 -33.94 -20.71 35.98
C ALA A 229 -33.50 -20.93 34.52
N MET A 230 -34.28 -21.72 33.77
CA MET A 230 -34.01 -21.95 32.35
C MET A 230 -34.35 -20.70 31.51
N GLN A 231 -35.40 -19.96 31.86
CA GLN A 231 -35.74 -18.68 31.23
C GLN A 231 -34.70 -17.60 31.53
N GLU A 232 -34.18 -17.52 32.76
CA GLU A 232 -33.14 -16.57 33.14
C GLU A 232 -31.81 -16.85 32.40
N SER A 233 -31.44 -18.12 32.26
CA SER A 233 -30.29 -18.54 31.45
C SER A 233 -30.47 -18.18 29.96
N LEU A 234 -31.66 -18.38 29.42
CA LEU A 234 -32.00 -17.99 28.04
C LEU A 234 -31.95 -16.47 27.82
N ALA A 235 -32.46 -15.70 28.79
CA ALA A 235 -32.40 -14.24 28.75
C ALA A 235 -30.95 -13.74 28.77
N THR A 236 -30.10 -14.33 29.61
CA THR A 236 -28.67 -14.00 29.69
C THR A 236 -27.94 -14.32 28.39
N ALA A 237 -28.20 -15.49 27.79
CA ALA A 237 -27.63 -15.85 26.49
C ALA A 237 -28.09 -14.91 25.36
N GLN A 238 -29.34 -14.46 25.42
CA GLN A 238 -29.91 -13.52 24.46
C GLN A 238 -29.30 -12.12 24.60
N GLU A 239 -29.01 -11.68 25.83
CA GLU A 239 -28.35 -10.40 26.11
C GLU A 239 -26.90 -10.40 25.62
N ILE A 240 -26.16 -11.51 25.82
CA ILE A 240 -24.81 -11.70 25.26
C ILE A 240 -24.84 -11.64 23.72
N TYR A 241 -25.80 -12.32 23.09
CA TYR A 241 -25.95 -12.30 21.63
C TYR A 241 -26.28 -10.90 21.11
N GLN A 242 -27.14 -10.15 21.80
CA GLN A 242 -27.44 -8.76 21.44
C GLN A 242 -26.21 -7.86 21.61
N GLY A 243 -25.40 -8.05 22.66
CA GLY A 243 -24.13 -7.34 22.85
C GLY A 243 -23.17 -7.54 21.68
N HIS A 244 -23.00 -8.77 21.20
CA HIS A 244 -22.21 -9.08 20.01
C HIS A 244 -22.77 -8.45 18.73
N LEU A 245 -24.11 -8.38 18.60
CA LEU A 245 -24.75 -7.75 17.45
C LEU A 245 -24.49 -6.24 17.40
N VAL A 246 -24.61 -5.56 18.55
CA VAL A 246 -24.31 -4.13 18.70
C VAL A 246 -22.83 -3.85 18.42
N GLN A 247 -21.92 -4.72 18.88
CA GLN A 247 -20.50 -4.63 18.54
C GLN A 247 -20.25 -4.72 17.03
N ARG A 248 -20.92 -5.65 16.33
CA ARG A 248 -20.84 -5.75 14.87
C ARG A 248 -21.39 -4.53 14.15
N GLU A 249 -22.51 -3.98 14.60
CA GLU A 249 -23.07 -2.75 14.04
C GLU A 249 -22.14 -1.56 14.28
N HIS A 250 -21.51 -1.48 15.46
CA HIS A 250 -20.52 -0.47 15.76
C HIS A 250 -19.26 -0.60 14.90
N GLU A 251 -18.76 -1.82 14.70
CA GLU A 251 -17.64 -2.09 13.79
C GLU A 251 -17.98 -1.71 12.35
N ALA A 252 -19.19 -2.03 11.87
CA ALA A 252 -19.66 -1.63 10.55
C ALA A 252 -19.76 -0.09 10.40
N LEU A 253 -20.19 0.61 11.45
CA LEU A 253 -20.18 2.07 11.47
C LEU A 253 -18.75 2.65 11.45
N LEU A 254 -17.82 2.05 12.18
CA LEU A 254 -16.40 2.45 12.16
C LEU A 254 -15.77 2.23 10.79
N ILE A 255 -16.11 1.14 10.09
CA ILE A 255 -15.66 0.88 8.72
C ILE A 255 -16.21 1.97 7.77
N ARG A 256 -17.49 2.31 7.90
CA ARG A 256 -18.14 3.36 7.09
C ARG A 256 -17.57 4.76 7.37
N ASP A 257 -17.32 5.09 8.63
CA ASP A 257 -16.71 6.37 9.00
C ASP A 257 -15.22 6.43 8.60
N ASN A 258 -14.57 5.28 8.43
CA ASN A 258 -13.21 5.20 7.87
C ASN A 258 -13.17 5.31 6.35
N GLU A 259 -14.29 5.14 5.65
CA GLU A 259 -14.41 5.31 4.20
C GLU A 259 -14.07 6.75 3.77
N GLN A 260 -14.27 7.75 4.63
CA GLN A 260 -13.84 9.14 4.38
C GLN A 260 -12.32 9.35 4.51
N PHE A 261 -11.61 8.42 5.17
CA PHE A 261 -10.16 8.42 5.35
C PHE A 261 -9.45 7.49 4.38
N VAL A 262 -10.20 6.67 3.64
CA VAL A 262 -9.75 6.18 2.35
C VAL A 262 -9.65 7.44 1.48
N GLU A 263 -8.47 8.07 1.48
CA GLU A 263 -8.15 9.06 0.45
C GLU A 263 -8.58 8.39 -0.86
N PRO A 264 -9.44 9.05 -1.67
CA PRO A 264 -9.74 8.51 -2.98
C PRO A 264 -8.38 8.23 -3.57
N ILE A 265 -8.12 6.96 -3.89
CA ILE A 265 -7.07 6.63 -4.84
C ILE A 265 -7.43 7.59 -5.95
N LEU A 266 -6.60 8.62 -6.14
CA LEU A 266 -6.71 9.44 -7.31
C LEU A 266 -6.58 8.37 -8.40
N GLU A 267 -7.72 7.99 -8.98
CA GLU A 267 -7.82 7.68 -10.38
C GLU A 267 -7.19 8.92 -11.00
N ILE A 268 -5.86 8.92 -11.02
CA ILE A 268 -5.08 9.63 -12.00
C ILE A 268 -5.73 9.07 -13.23
N GLU A 269 -6.59 9.88 -13.85
CA GLU A 269 -7.10 9.62 -15.18
C GLU A 269 -5.85 9.19 -15.94
N GLU A 270 -5.73 7.88 -16.13
CA GLU A 270 -4.78 7.30 -17.04
C GLU A 270 -5.31 7.86 -18.35
N GLU A 271 -4.79 9.02 -18.74
CA GLU A 271 -4.72 9.47 -20.12
C GLU A 271 -3.84 8.45 -20.87
N ASP A 272 -4.29 7.20 -20.88
CA ASP A 272 -3.94 6.12 -21.79
C ASP A 272 -4.88 6.20 -23.00
N GLU A 273 -5.26 7.42 -23.40
CA GLU A 273 -5.78 7.68 -24.74
C GLU A 273 -4.63 7.55 -25.76
N SER A 274 -4.13 6.33 -26.03
CA SER A 274 -3.61 5.95 -27.38
C SER A 274 -3.00 4.55 -27.54
N ILE A 275 -3.01 3.63 -26.56
CA ILE A 275 -2.33 2.32 -26.77
C ILE A 275 -3.22 1.24 -27.44
N ASP A 276 -4.52 1.50 -27.63
CA ASP A 276 -5.46 0.53 -28.23
C ASP A 276 -5.66 0.64 -29.76
N GLN A 277 -4.73 1.24 -30.50
CA GLN A 277 -4.80 1.27 -31.99
C GLN A 277 -3.55 0.75 -32.70
N GLU A 278 -2.95 -0.37 -32.27
CA GLU A 278 -2.05 -1.11 -33.18
C GLU A 278 -1.88 -2.60 -32.84
N LEU A 279 -2.98 -3.31 -32.63
CA LEU A 279 -3.03 -4.76 -32.89
C LEU A 279 -3.83 -5.01 -34.18
N MET A 280 -3.27 -4.56 -35.31
CA MET A 280 -3.65 -5.14 -36.59
C MET A 280 -3.05 -6.55 -36.65
N VAL A 281 -3.93 -7.54 -36.58
CA VAL A 281 -3.66 -8.90 -37.00
C VAL A 281 -3.27 -8.82 -38.48
N ILE A 282 -1.98 -8.96 -38.77
CA ILE A 282 -1.50 -9.20 -40.13
C ILE A 282 -1.84 -10.65 -40.42
N ASP A 283 -2.93 -10.88 -41.15
CA ASP A 283 -3.17 -12.14 -41.83
C ASP A 283 -2.07 -12.29 -42.89
N GLU A 284 -1.09 -13.17 -42.61
CA GLU A 284 -0.13 -13.66 -43.58
C GLU A 284 -0.84 -14.58 -44.59
N GLU A 285 -1.50 -13.99 -45.58
CA GLU A 285 -1.85 -14.72 -46.81
C GLU A 285 -1.41 -13.93 -48.06
N GLN A 286 -0.37 -14.47 -48.70
CA GLN A 286 -0.18 -14.54 -50.14
C GLN A 286 -0.22 -13.22 -50.94
N SER A 287 0.97 -12.74 -51.33
CA SER A 287 1.15 -12.23 -52.68
C SER A 287 2.57 -12.50 -53.17
N ASP A 288 2.70 -13.59 -53.91
CA ASP A 288 3.66 -13.69 -55.01
C ASP A 288 3.36 -12.56 -55.98
N GLU A 289 4.32 -11.69 -56.27
CA GLU A 289 4.44 -11.09 -57.59
C GLU A 289 5.86 -10.56 -57.80
N GLU A 290 6.47 -11.13 -58.83
CA GLU A 290 7.73 -10.78 -59.45
C GLU A 290 7.66 -9.34 -59.99
N GLU A 291 8.69 -8.53 -59.77
CA GLU A 291 9.03 -7.51 -60.76
C GLU A 291 10.53 -7.18 -60.74
N GLU A 292 11.21 -7.72 -61.75
CA GLU A 292 12.45 -7.20 -62.30
C GLU A 292 12.29 -5.70 -62.60
N HIS A 293 13.26 -4.86 -62.23
CA HIS A 293 13.73 -3.82 -63.13
C HIS A 293 15.13 -3.30 -62.80
N ASP A 294 15.99 -3.53 -63.78
CA ASP A 294 17.22 -2.89 -64.22
C ASP A 294 17.71 -1.58 -63.55
N ALA A 295 19.01 -1.63 -63.25
CA ALA A 295 20.06 -0.68 -63.59
C ALA A 295 19.67 0.80 -63.83
N HIS A 296 20.26 1.70 -63.04
CA HIS A 296 21.15 2.76 -63.55
C HIS A 296 21.84 3.52 -62.39
N SER A 297 23.16 3.33 -62.30
CA SER A 297 24.09 4.37 -61.83
C SER A 297 24.36 5.32 -63.02
N PRO A 298 24.71 6.61 -62.85
CA PRO A 298 26.02 6.95 -62.29
C PRO A 298 26.17 8.30 -61.53
N ALA A 299 27.26 8.34 -60.75
CA ALA A 299 28.22 9.43 -60.59
C ALA A 299 27.76 10.89 -60.48
N HIS A 300 28.08 11.54 -59.35
CA HIS A 300 28.69 12.87 -59.38
C HIS A 300 29.64 13.08 -58.20
N ALA A 301 30.84 13.55 -58.54
CA ALA A 301 31.93 13.95 -57.67
C ALA A 301 31.91 15.48 -57.45
N ALA A 302 32.33 15.92 -56.26
CA ALA A 302 33.04 17.17 -55.94
C ALA A 302 33.19 17.23 -54.41
N GLN A 303 34.40 17.11 -53.83
CA GLN A 303 35.37 18.18 -53.58
C GLN A 303 34.76 19.39 -52.87
N GLU A 304 35.10 19.57 -51.59
CA GLU A 304 35.78 20.80 -51.14
C GLU A 304 36.48 20.58 -49.78
N GLU A 305 37.70 21.11 -49.76
CA GLU A 305 38.62 21.24 -48.63
C GLU A 305 38.09 22.29 -47.64
N GLU A 306 38.32 22.12 -46.34
CA GLU A 306 38.93 23.22 -45.59
C GLU A 306 39.63 22.73 -44.31
N GLN A 307 40.94 22.98 -44.31
CA GLN A 307 41.84 22.93 -43.18
C GLN A 307 41.51 24.09 -42.24
N HIS A 308 41.49 23.88 -40.92
CA HIS A 308 41.93 24.94 -40.02
C HIS A 308 42.63 24.40 -38.77
N ASP A 309 43.72 25.08 -38.50
CA ASP A 309 44.82 24.79 -37.59
C ASP A 309 44.51 24.79 -36.10
N ALA A 310 45.36 24.02 -35.42
CA ALA A 310 45.97 24.23 -34.12
C ALA A 310 45.69 25.55 -33.39
N HIS A 311 45.40 25.45 -32.09
CA HIS A 311 46.19 26.09 -31.03
C HIS A 311 45.80 25.58 -29.63
N ALA A 312 46.68 24.80 -29.01
CA ALA A 312 46.93 24.87 -27.58
C ALA A 312 47.95 26.02 -27.34
N PRO A 313 48.04 26.63 -26.14
CA PRO A 313 48.81 25.97 -25.09
C PRO A 313 48.31 26.18 -23.65
N ALA A 314 48.88 25.35 -22.79
CA ALA A 314 48.82 25.37 -21.35
C ALA A 314 49.40 26.64 -20.69
N HIS A 315 48.78 27.04 -19.58
CA HIS A 315 49.35 27.65 -18.39
C HIS A 315 48.43 27.21 -17.23
N GLY A 316 48.86 26.72 -16.08
CA GLY A 316 50.04 27.04 -15.31
C GLY A 316 49.55 27.39 -13.90
N ALA A 317 49.89 26.52 -12.94
CA ALA A 317 50.02 26.70 -11.50
C ALA A 317 49.37 27.91 -10.81
N GLN A 318 48.69 27.70 -9.67
CA GLN A 318 49.30 28.01 -8.37
C GLN A 318 48.43 27.62 -7.17
N GLU A 319 49.16 27.11 -6.18
CA GLU A 319 48.83 26.90 -4.78
C GLU A 319 48.19 28.11 -4.11
N ARG A 320 47.35 27.86 -3.09
CA ARG A 320 47.39 28.55 -1.79
C ARG A 320 46.46 27.89 -0.77
N GLU A 321 47.08 27.07 0.07
CA GLU A 321 47.15 27.21 1.52
C GLU A 321 46.02 27.95 2.29
N HIS A 322 45.55 27.23 3.32
CA HIS A 322 45.29 27.67 4.70
C HIS A 322 44.39 28.87 4.97
N HIS A 323 43.33 28.65 5.78
CA HIS A 323 43.05 29.30 7.06
C HIS A 323 41.66 28.84 7.55
N ALA A 324 41.61 27.98 8.58
CA ALA A 324 41.42 28.37 9.98
C ALA A 324 39.97 28.78 10.31
N SER A 325 39.25 27.84 10.92
CA SER A 325 38.03 28.09 11.70
C SER A 325 38.30 29.05 12.87
N PRO A 326 37.35 29.92 13.21
CA PRO A 326 37.21 30.41 14.57
C PRO A 326 35.99 29.77 15.27
N PRO A 327 36.11 29.39 16.55
CA PRO A 327 34.99 28.97 17.37
C PRO A 327 34.28 30.21 17.93
N ILE A 328 32.95 30.24 17.87
CA ILE A 328 32.17 31.29 18.53
C ILE A 328 31.13 30.64 19.44
N HIS A 329 31.52 30.61 20.71
CA HIS A 329 30.73 30.89 21.92
C HIS A 329 29.24 30.48 21.96
N GLU A 330 29.01 29.46 22.77
CA GLU A 330 27.85 29.35 23.67
C GLU A 330 27.57 30.69 24.38
N ALA A 331 26.34 31.19 24.20
CA ALA A 331 25.75 32.19 25.07
C ALA A 331 24.32 31.79 25.41
N HIS A 332 24.13 31.45 26.68
CA HIS A 332 22.84 31.37 27.36
C HIS A 332 21.98 32.64 27.15
N ARG A 333 20.72 32.43 26.74
CA ARG A 333 19.54 33.23 27.11
C ARG A 333 18.32 32.33 26.83
N GLY A 334 17.46 31.97 27.77
CA GLY A 334 17.02 32.72 28.95
C GLY A 334 15.82 33.60 28.58
N HIS A 335 14.61 33.06 28.77
CA HIS A 335 13.30 33.73 28.82
C HIS A 335 12.67 34.25 27.51
N ARG A 336 11.54 33.64 27.10
CA ARG A 336 10.17 34.14 27.39
C ARG A 336 9.13 33.30 26.65
N ALA A 337 8.41 32.49 27.42
CA ALA A 337 7.05 32.09 27.07
C ALA A 337 6.13 33.29 27.32
N ARG A 338 5.46 33.78 26.27
CA ARG A 338 4.29 34.65 26.38
C ARG A 338 3.49 34.63 25.07
N ASP A 339 2.27 34.13 25.19
CA ASP A 339 1.04 34.59 24.52
C ASP A 339 1.08 34.80 23.00
N VAL A 340 0.81 33.71 22.27
CA VAL A 340 0.25 33.77 20.91
C VAL A 340 -0.97 32.85 20.85
N ARG A 341 -2.06 33.25 21.52
CA ARG A 341 -3.35 32.53 21.45
C ARG A 341 -4.55 33.41 21.08
N GLU A 342 -4.36 34.64 20.62
CA GLU A 342 -5.49 35.58 20.47
C GLU A 342 -5.63 36.32 19.14
N ASP A 343 -4.95 35.89 18.07
CA ASP A 343 -5.08 36.55 16.74
C ASP A 343 -5.74 35.70 15.63
N ARG A 344 -6.19 34.48 15.91
CA ARG A 344 -6.83 33.61 14.91
C ARG A 344 -8.36 33.75 14.80
N ARG A 345 -8.99 34.67 15.55
CA ARG A 345 -10.46 34.86 15.56
C ARG A 345 -10.97 36.06 14.73
N ARG A 346 -10.12 36.76 13.97
CA ARG A 346 -10.54 37.97 13.22
C ARG A 346 -10.53 37.87 11.68
N GLN A 347 -10.33 36.69 11.08
CA GLN A 347 -10.35 36.54 9.61
C GLN A 347 -11.57 35.81 9.01
N ALA A 348 -12.63 35.57 9.79
CA ALA A 348 -13.89 35.01 9.27
C ALA A 348 -14.96 36.09 9.06
N ARG A 349 -14.69 37.08 8.20
CA ARG A 349 -15.72 37.96 7.62
C ARG A 349 -15.33 38.35 6.21
N SER A 350 -15.64 37.46 5.26
CA SER A 350 -15.64 37.80 3.83
C SER A 350 -17.01 38.41 3.47
N PRO A 351 -17.06 39.46 2.65
CA PRO A 351 -18.27 40.21 2.37
C PRO A 351 -19.17 39.49 1.36
N VAL A 352 -20.47 39.52 1.66
CA VAL A 352 -21.57 39.20 0.75
C VAL A 352 -21.45 40.09 -0.49
N ARG A 353 -21.10 39.49 -1.63
CA ARG A 353 -21.22 40.11 -2.95
C ARG A 353 -22.56 39.72 -3.55
N ASP A 354 -23.44 40.71 -3.64
CA ASP A 354 -24.57 40.75 -4.56
C ASP A 354 -24.09 40.48 -5.99
N VAL A 355 -24.57 39.39 -6.59
CA VAL A 355 -24.50 39.17 -8.03
C VAL A 355 -25.91 39.24 -8.57
N ARG A 356 -26.26 40.43 -9.08
CA ARG A 356 -27.40 40.68 -9.95
C ARG A 356 -27.13 40.15 -11.35
N ASP A 357 -28.15 39.49 -11.88
CA ASP A 357 -28.65 39.58 -13.25
C ASP A 357 -27.66 39.52 -14.42
N LEU A 358 -27.49 38.32 -14.98
CA LEU A 358 -27.42 38.15 -16.43
C LEU A 358 -28.25 36.92 -16.85
N ARG A 359 -29.52 37.18 -17.17
CA ARG A 359 -30.39 36.30 -17.96
C ARG A 359 -29.80 36.16 -19.37
N GLY A 360 -29.14 35.03 -19.63
CA GLY A 360 -28.96 34.49 -20.97
C GLY A 360 -29.95 33.35 -21.19
N HIS A 361 -30.93 33.58 -22.06
CA HIS A 361 -31.90 32.56 -22.47
C HIS A 361 -31.19 31.43 -23.24
N GLN A 362 -30.98 30.28 -22.59
CA GLN A 362 -30.84 29.00 -23.28
C GLN A 362 -32.09 28.16 -23.02
N ALA A 363 -32.64 27.63 -24.11
CA ALA A 363 -33.83 26.80 -24.10
C ALA A 363 -33.61 25.53 -23.26
N PRO A 364 -34.59 25.12 -22.43
CA PRO A 364 -34.48 23.89 -21.66
C PRO A 364 -34.43 22.70 -22.63
N ALA A 365 -33.32 21.96 -22.59
CA ALA A 365 -33.22 20.64 -23.19
C ALA A 365 -34.34 19.74 -22.62
N PRO A 366 -34.90 18.82 -23.43
CA PRO A 366 -35.98 17.95 -23.02
C PRO A 366 -35.55 17.14 -21.80
N ILE A 367 -36.28 17.32 -20.70
CA ILE A 367 -36.14 16.56 -19.46
C ILE A 367 -36.27 15.09 -19.83
N GLN A 368 -35.13 14.41 -19.94
CA GLN A 368 -35.10 12.96 -19.99
C GLN A 368 -35.63 12.50 -18.64
N ASP A 369 -36.77 11.84 -18.72
CA ASP A 369 -37.48 11.16 -17.65
C ASP A 369 -36.47 10.36 -16.82
N VAL A 370 -36.00 10.94 -15.71
CA VAL A 370 -35.15 10.29 -14.71
C VAL A 370 -36.01 9.26 -14.03
N ARG A 371 -36.19 8.13 -14.72
CA ARG A 371 -36.79 6.92 -14.19
C ARG A 371 -36.12 6.68 -12.85
N HIS A 372 -36.90 6.82 -11.79
CA HIS A 372 -36.50 6.57 -10.42
C HIS A 372 -35.81 5.20 -10.36
N ARG A 373 -34.47 5.19 -10.40
CA ARG A 373 -33.68 4.02 -10.07
C ARG A 373 -34.01 3.75 -8.62
N ARG A 374 -34.79 2.69 -8.41
CA ARG A 374 -35.10 2.16 -7.10
C ARG A 374 -33.76 2.04 -6.36
N PRO A 375 -33.60 2.61 -5.15
CA PRO A 375 -32.38 2.44 -4.40
C PRO A 375 -32.09 0.94 -4.30
N PRO A 376 -30.82 0.52 -4.54
CA PRO A 376 -30.44 -0.88 -4.47
C PRO A 376 -30.94 -1.46 -3.15
N GLN A 377 -31.58 -2.63 -3.21
CA GLN A 377 -32.01 -3.26 -1.97
C GLN A 377 -30.75 -3.69 -1.21
N PRO A 378 -30.71 -3.58 0.12
CA PRO A 378 -29.55 -4.00 0.92
C PRO A 378 -29.17 -5.47 0.68
N GLN A 379 -30.09 -6.29 0.17
CA GLN A 379 -29.82 -7.67 -0.24
C GLN A 379 -28.91 -7.75 -1.48
N ASP A 380 -29.04 -6.82 -2.43
CA ASP A 380 -28.23 -6.76 -3.64
C ASP A 380 -26.79 -6.32 -3.30
N GLU A 381 -26.65 -5.37 -2.37
CA GLU A 381 -25.35 -4.92 -1.85
C GLU A 381 -24.62 -6.04 -1.10
N ILE A 382 -25.31 -6.79 -0.25
CA ILE A 382 -24.74 -7.95 0.45
C ILE A 382 -24.32 -9.04 -0.54
N ALA A 383 -25.10 -9.28 -1.59
CA ALA A 383 -24.74 -10.23 -2.63
C ALA A 383 -23.48 -9.80 -3.40
N GLN A 384 -23.37 -8.51 -3.73
CA GLN A 384 -22.20 -7.93 -4.40
C GLN A 384 -20.94 -8.02 -3.52
N LEU A 385 -21.03 -7.68 -2.24
CA LEU A 385 -19.91 -7.79 -1.30
C LEU A 385 -19.44 -9.24 -1.12
N ARG A 386 -20.38 -10.20 -1.06
CA ARG A 386 -20.03 -11.64 -1.01
C ARG A 386 -19.31 -12.09 -2.27
N GLN A 387 -19.76 -11.64 -3.44
CA GLN A 387 -19.09 -11.94 -4.71
C GLN A 387 -17.68 -11.35 -4.76
N GLN A 388 -17.51 -10.10 -4.31
CA GLN A 388 -16.20 -9.45 -4.26
C GLN A 388 -15.23 -10.17 -3.30
N LEU A 389 -15.70 -10.57 -2.11
CA LEU A 389 -14.90 -11.35 -1.17
C LEU A 389 -14.48 -12.69 -1.77
N GLN A 390 -15.40 -13.38 -2.46
CA GLN A 390 -15.09 -14.65 -3.13
C GLN A 390 -14.04 -14.47 -4.24
N GLN A 391 -14.12 -13.39 -5.02
CA GLN A 391 -13.12 -13.07 -6.04
C GLN A 391 -11.74 -12.80 -5.42
N GLN A 392 -11.68 -12.05 -4.31
CA GLN A 392 -10.42 -11.79 -3.62
C GLN A 392 -9.81 -13.06 -3.01
N MET A 393 -10.62 -13.94 -2.41
CA MET A 393 -10.14 -15.24 -1.91
C MET A 393 -9.59 -16.11 -3.03
N GLN A 394 -10.24 -16.11 -4.20
CA GLN A 394 -9.75 -16.83 -5.37
C GLN A 394 -8.43 -16.22 -5.88
N ALA A 395 -8.31 -14.90 -5.92
CA ALA A 395 -7.08 -14.22 -6.33
C ALA A 395 -5.90 -14.57 -5.40
N VAL A 396 -6.10 -14.55 -4.08
CA VAL A 396 -5.09 -14.97 -3.09
C VAL A 396 -4.67 -16.43 -3.32
N THR A 397 -5.63 -17.32 -3.57
CA THR A 397 -5.34 -18.73 -3.88
C THR A 397 -4.52 -18.86 -5.16
N ASN A 398 -4.87 -18.11 -6.22
CA ASN A 398 -4.12 -18.11 -7.48
C ASN A 398 -2.69 -17.58 -7.27
N PHE A 399 -2.50 -16.52 -6.48
CA PHE A 399 -1.16 -16.00 -6.17
C PHE A 399 -0.30 -17.00 -5.40
N ASN A 400 -0.88 -17.68 -4.40
CA ASN A 400 -0.16 -18.71 -3.65
C ASN A 400 0.26 -19.86 -4.57
N ASN A 401 -0.61 -20.32 -5.48
CA ASN A 401 -0.28 -21.36 -6.45
C ASN A 401 0.86 -20.92 -7.39
N MET A 402 0.89 -19.65 -7.85
CA MET A 402 2.02 -19.14 -8.65
C MET A 402 3.32 -19.08 -7.85
N ILE A 403 3.25 -18.73 -6.56
CA ILE A 403 4.44 -18.72 -5.70
C ILE A 403 4.97 -20.14 -5.54
N GLU A 404 4.10 -21.12 -5.25
CA GLU A 404 4.48 -22.53 -5.17
C GLU A 404 5.09 -23.01 -6.50
N GLU A 405 4.51 -22.67 -7.64
CA GLU A 405 5.06 -23.00 -8.96
C GLU A 405 6.45 -22.39 -9.19
N LEU A 406 6.67 -21.14 -8.78
CA LEU A 406 7.98 -20.48 -8.85
C LEU A 406 9.00 -21.03 -7.85
N GLU A 407 8.54 -21.63 -6.75
CA GLU A 407 9.39 -22.30 -5.77
C GLU A 407 9.80 -23.72 -6.22
N ASP A 408 8.90 -24.43 -6.90
CA ASP A 408 9.15 -25.75 -7.48
C ASP A 408 10.02 -25.71 -8.74
N GLN A 409 10.06 -24.57 -9.45
CA GLN A 409 11.00 -24.37 -10.55
C GLN A 409 12.45 -24.45 -10.05
N GLU A 410 13.26 -25.32 -10.67
CA GLU A 410 14.68 -25.47 -10.34
C GLU A 410 15.40 -24.12 -10.45
N ARG A 411 15.68 -23.51 -9.29
CA ARG A 411 16.46 -22.28 -9.23
C ARG A 411 17.85 -22.58 -9.78
N CYS A 412 18.32 -21.74 -10.69
CA CYS A 412 19.71 -21.79 -11.13
C CYS A 412 20.62 -21.81 -9.89
N PRO A 413 21.56 -22.77 -9.76
CA PRO A 413 22.45 -22.83 -8.62
C PRO A 413 23.16 -21.49 -8.46
N ILE A 414 23.23 -20.99 -7.21
CA ILE A 414 23.87 -19.72 -6.89
C ILE A 414 25.29 -19.76 -7.45
N ARG A 415 25.59 -18.88 -8.41
CA ARG A 415 26.93 -18.76 -8.99
C ARG A 415 27.90 -18.33 -7.89
N THR A 416 28.72 -19.27 -7.43
CA THR A 416 29.76 -18.98 -6.45
C THR A 416 30.99 -18.48 -7.20
N PHE A 417 31.15 -17.16 -7.25
CA PHE A 417 32.37 -16.53 -7.77
C PHE A 417 33.50 -16.63 -6.73
N ALA A 418 34.01 -17.83 -6.50
CA ALA A 418 35.18 -18.03 -5.67
C ALA A 418 36.42 -17.44 -6.38
N GLY A 419 36.83 -16.23 -5.98
CA GLY A 419 38.06 -15.59 -6.45
C GLY A 419 37.93 -14.67 -7.68
N GLY A 420 36.72 -14.23 -8.03
CA GLY A 420 36.52 -13.21 -9.07
C GLY A 420 36.88 -13.65 -10.50
N ARG A 421 37.04 -14.95 -10.74
CA ARG A 421 37.22 -15.52 -12.08
C ARG A 421 36.20 -16.61 -12.32
N ILE A 422 35.51 -16.52 -13.46
CA ILE A 422 34.68 -17.61 -13.99
C ILE A 422 35.66 -18.72 -14.36
N GLN A 423 35.67 -19.82 -13.60
CA GLN A 423 36.62 -20.92 -13.83
C GLN A 423 36.29 -21.73 -15.09
N ASN A 424 35.04 -21.65 -15.55
CA ASN A 424 34.55 -22.41 -16.68
C ASN A 424 34.32 -21.48 -17.89
N PRO A 425 35.18 -21.50 -18.93
CA PRO A 425 35.06 -20.60 -20.08
C PRO A 425 33.76 -20.79 -20.88
N ASN A 426 33.06 -21.90 -20.69
CA ASN A 426 31.73 -22.12 -21.28
C ASN A 426 30.62 -21.32 -20.57
N GLU A 427 30.83 -20.86 -19.33
CA GLU A 427 29.88 -20.03 -18.58
C GLU A 427 29.92 -18.56 -18.98
N GLU A 428 31.01 -18.09 -19.62
CA GLU A 428 31.10 -16.73 -20.19
C GLU A 428 30.18 -16.55 -21.41
N ARG A 429 29.77 -17.66 -22.05
CA ARG A 429 28.98 -17.65 -23.28
C ARG A 429 27.58 -18.22 -23.14
N MET A 430 27.13 -18.55 -21.93
CA MET A 430 25.74 -18.97 -21.76
C MET A 430 24.82 -17.78 -22.04
N PRO A 431 23.99 -17.83 -23.11
CA PRO A 431 22.92 -16.86 -23.27
C PRO A 431 22.01 -16.95 -22.04
N LEU A 432 21.45 -15.82 -21.61
CA LEU A 432 20.33 -15.81 -20.67
C LEU A 432 19.20 -16.60 -21.34
N ALA A 433 19.11 -17.89 -21.05
CA ALA A 433 18.20 -18.79 -21.73
C ALA A 433 16.78 -18.46 -21.30
N ASN A 434 16.03 -17.78 -22.18
CA ASN A 434 14.59 -17.96 -22.25
C ASN A 434 14.33 -19.42 -22.61
N MET A 435 13.75 -20.17 -21.67
CA MET A 435 13.35 -21.55 -21.86
C MET A 435 12.22 -21.64 -22.90
N TYR A 436 12.56 -21.92 -24.16
CA TYR A 436 11.68 -22.68 -25.03
C TYR A 436 12.06 -24.15 -24.90
N SER A 437 11.38 -24.84 -23.98
CA SER A 437 11.38 -26.29 -23.89
C SER A 437 10.65 -26.88 -25.10
N SER A 438 11.38 -27.23 -26.15
CA SER A 438 10.87 -28.17 -27.16
C SER A 438 10.90 -29.57 -26.55
N TYR A 439 9.72 -30.13 -26.30
CA TYR A 439 9.55 -31.54 -25.96
C TYR A 439 9.77 -32.41 -27.21
N ASP A 440 10.58 -33.46 -27.05
CA ASP A 440 10.53 -34.73 -27.79
C ASP A 440 9.86 -35.79 -26.90
#